data_AF-A0A6A3S779-F1
#
_entry.id   AF-A0A6A3S779-F1
#
_cell.length_a   1.000
_cell.length_b   1.000
_cell.length_c   1.000
_cell.angle_alpha   90.00
_cell.angle_beta   90.00
_cell.angle_gamma   90.00
#
_symmetry.space_group_name_H-M   'P 1'
#
loop_
_entity.id
_entity.type
_entity.pdbx_description
1 polymer ?
#
loop_
_entity_poly.entity_id
_entity_poly.type
_entity_poly.pdbx_seq_one_letter_code
_entity_poly.pdbx_strand_id
1 'polypeptide(L)'
;MDGGVKVEPKLELEDGAEQWEDAYARHLTLVLSSVLFERADFRQLFSAQELACVTRFLTDLKPFEQQLYARLLQRRGPWFKTTSLFRYFIREEDIKKQGEQQDQEQEGLIPVEQEQKDEGDKDKEEQKLPVNEQVQDVIHVMVEAGFLQNFPVAAATSPKRSKAIAAIAAKPLSPGSKEKQELETLDVALDAIERCATAPELAALYKKMTSNKKHIAKADLMAAIKKVVKTQRRIDGSRIPVAQLMQQIWFESYPLAGRKSSDVMALRLTPATRDLMLRMHRLFYLVSTPPFNATSVMPPPSEDAGRLIALAAHKIRQEPTQWPGLMVFFKKVAYPEYQLSTDSSADDTTTRMINSHRVFPSSEAYVSYEVARQLHRVMSVVEQSIQIVTPEKEYQEPDLELKWMLSDGPPVFLAYQRLLYILYEDEEATESEDGCVIIEGNAGEREVAG
;
A
#
# COMPACT_ATOMS: atom_id res chain seq x y z
N MET A 1 35.39 -6.59 -53.57
CA MET A 1 35.70 -5.81 -52.35
C MET A 1 34.82 -4.58 -52.41
N ASP A 2 33.86 -4.46 -51.51
CA ASP A 2 33.19 -3.18 -51.28
C ASP A 2 32.68 -3.18 -49.82
N GLY A 3 33.09 -2.18 -49.05
CA GLY A 3 33.02 -2.18 -47.58
C GLY A 3 31.97 -1.21 -47.07
N GLY A 4 30.70 -1.63 -47.05
CA GLY A 4 29.61 -0.84 -46.50
C GLY A 4 29.66 -0.75 -44.97
N VAL A 5 30.29 0.29 -44.42
CA VAL A 5 30.25 0.57 -42.97
C VAL A 5 28.85 0.99 -42.57
N LYS A 6 28.16 0.13 -41.83
CA LYS A 6 26.85 0.42 -41.23
C LYS A 6 27.08 1.27 -39.99
N VAL A 7 26.78 2.57 -40.07
CA VAL A 7 26.87 3.49 -38.91
C VAL A 7 25.66 3.24 -38.02
N GLU A 8 25.86 2.56 -36.90
CA GLU A 8 24.89 2.53 -35.81
C GLU A 8 24.92 3.87 -35.05
N PRO A 9 23.76 4.41 -34.61
CA PRO A 9 23.73 5.63 -33.83
C PRO A 9 24.22 5.35 -32.42
N LYS A 10 25.53 5.51 -32.22
CA LYS A 10 26.14 5.49 -30.90
C LYS A 10 25.62 6.70 -30.13
N LEU A 11 24.77 6.46 -29.13
CA LEU A 11 24.39 7.48 -28.16
C LEU A 11 25.64 7.84 -27.35
N GLU A 12 26.31 8.91 -27.76
CA GLU A 12 27.39 9.51 -26.98
C GLU A 12 26.77 10.12 -25.73
N LEU A 13 26.93 9.41 -24.60
CA LEU A 13 26.66 9.93 -23.28
C LEU A 13 27.67 11.05 -23.01
N GLU A 14 27.21 12.29 -22.94
CA GLU A 14 28.05 13.42 -22.52
C GLU A 14 28.53 13.17 -21.09
N ASP A 15 29.84 12.96 -20.95
CA ASP A 15 30.53 12.63 -19.70
C ASP A 15 30.66 13.89 -18.83
N GLY A 16 29.54 14.28 -18.21
CA GLY A 16 29.40 15.61 -17.57
C GLY A 16 28.34 15.73 -16.47
N ALA A 17 27.79 14.62 -15.98
CA ALA A 17 26.76 14.65 -14.94
C ALA A 17 26.90 13.51 -13.91
N GLU A 18 27.81 13.68 -12.93
CA GLU A 18 27.74 12.94 -11.65
C GLU A 18 26.57 13.45 -10.77
N GLN A 19 25.38 13.62 -11.35
CA GLN A 19 24.16 13.67 -10.57
C GLN A 19 23.78 12.25 -10.18
N TRP A 20 23.80 11.96 -8.88
CA TRP A 20 23.41 10.68 -8.33
C TRP A 20 21.98 10.31 -8.76
N GLU A 21 21.87 9.47 -9.79
CA GLU A 21 20.59 9.02 -10.29
C GLU A 21 19.86 8.20 -9.21
N ASP A 22 18.68 8.65 -8.80
CA ASP A 22 17.94 7.97 -7.74
C ASP A 22 17.56 6.54 -8.16
N ALA A 23 18.08 5.55 -7.43
CA ALA A 23 17.90 4.13 -7.72
C ALA A 23 16.42 3.70 -7.79
N TYR A 24 15.51 4.40 -7.11
CA TYR A 24 14.07 4.12 -7.15
C TYR A 24 13.45 4.70 -8.42
N ALA A 25 13.83 5.91 -8.82
CA ALA A 25 13.45 6.47 -10.11
C ALA A 25 13.90 5.57 -11.26
N ARG A 26 15.19 5.19 -11.28
CA ARG A 26 15.77 4.28 -12.28
C ARG A 26 15.06 2.93 -12.34
N HIS A 27 14.85 2.29 -11.19
CA HIS A 27 14.17 1.00 -11.10
C HIS A 27 12.74 1.08 -11.63
N LEU A 28 11.98 2.09 -11.23
CA LEU A 28 10.60 2.27 -11.70
C LEU A 28 10.57 2.55 -13.21
N THR A 29 11.46 3.41 -13.70
CA THR A 29 11.61 3.71 -15.13
C THR A 29 11.93 2.44 -15.93
N LEU A 30 12.90 1.62 -15.49
CA LEU A 30 13.24 0.33 -16.11
C LEU A 30 12.01 -0.60 -16.20
N VAL A 31 11.33 -0.82 -15.07
CA VAL A 31 10.15 -1.67 -14.98
C VAL A 31 9.06 -1.24 -15.98
N LEU A 32 8.80 0.07 -16.07
CA LEU A 32 7.78 0.62 -16.96
C LEU A 32 8.22 0.61 -18.43
N SER A 33 9.49 0.90 -18.72
CA SER A 33 10.03 0.87 -20.09
C SER A 33 10.04 -0.56 -20.66
N SER A 34 10.44 -1.56 -19.87
CA SER A 34 10.40 -2.96 -20.30
C SER A 34 8.97 -3.43 -20.61
N VAL A 35 7.97 -3.04 -19.81
CA VAL A 35 6.56 -3.38 -20.08
C VAL A 35 6.01 -2.63 -21.31
N LEU A 36 6.44 -1.40 -21.58
CA LEU A 36 5.96 -0.58 -22.70
C LEU A 36 6.65 -0.85 -24.05
N PHE A 37 7.95 -1.14 -24.05
CA PHE A 37 8.76 -1.15 -25.26
C PHE A 37 9.34 -2.52 -25.60
N GLU A 38 9.71 -3.32 -24.59
CA GLU A 38 10.37 -4.62 -24.79
C GLU A 38 9.37 -5.79 -24.81
N ARG A 39 8.37 -5.75 -23.93
CA ARG A 39 7.40 -6.84 -23.71
C ARG A 39 6.05 -6.55 -24.38
N ALA A 40 5.99 -6.76 -25.70
CA ALA A 40 4.78 -6.57 -26.50
C ALA A 40 3.58 -7.45 -26.04
N ASP A 41 3.86 -8.61 -25.44
CA ASP A 41 2.88 -9.52 -24.83
C ASP A 41 2.26 -8.91 -23.56
N PHE A 42 3.07 -8.25 -22.72
CA PHE A 42 2.61 -7.55 -21.53
C PHE A 42 1.91 -6.24 -21.85
N ARG A 43 2.41 -5.48 -22.82
CA ARG A 43 1.80 -4.22 -23.28
C ARG A 43 0.34 -4.36 -23.69
N GLN A 44 0.01 -5.49 -24.34
CA GLN A 44 -1.36 -5.80 -24.81
C GLN A 44 -2.37 -6.08 -23.69
N LEU A 45 -1.93 -6.18 -22.43
CA LEU A 45 -2.80 -6.42 -21.28
C LEU A 45 -3.42 -5.13 -20.72
N PHE A 46 -2.94 -3.96 -21.15
CA PHE A 46 -3.37 -2.65 -20.65
C PHE A 46 -4.12 -1.85 -21.73
N SER A 47 -5.04 -0.99 -21.29
CA SER A 47 -5.80 -0.10 -22.17
C SER A 47 -4.92 1.05 -22.70
N ALA A 48 -5.31 1.64 -23.84
CA ALA A 48 -4.60 2.79 -24.42
C ALA A 48 -4.49 3.99 -23.45
N GLN A 49 -5.47 4.19 -22.56
CA GLN A 49 -5.45 5.24 -21.55
C GLN A 49 -4.40 4.96 -20.46
N GLU A 50 -4.26 3.70 -20.04
CA GLU A 50 -3.22 3.29 -19.09
C GLU A 50 -1.83 3.41 -19.71
N LEU A 51 -1.65 2.91 -20.93
CA LEU A 51 -0.39 3.03 -21.67
C LEU A 51 0.02 4.51 -21.84
N ALA A 52 -0.92 5.38 -22.23
CA ALA A 52 -0.67 6.82 -22.31
C ALA A 52 -0.30 7.46 -20.95
N CYS A 53 -0.92 7.02 -19.84
CA CYS A 53 -0.58 7.49 -18.50
C CYS A 53 0.87 7.15 -18.13
N VAL A 54 1.33 5.95 -18.48
CA VAL A 54 2.72 5.52 -18.22
C VAL A 54 3.70 6.18 -19.18
N THR A 55 3.36 6.35 -20.46
CA THR A 55 4.20 7.14 -21.38
C THR A 55 4.43 8.55 -20.83
N ARG A 56 3.36 9.24 -20.39
CA ARG A 56 3.46 10.57 -19.77
C ARG A 56 4.30 10.59 -18.48
N PHE A 57 4.29 9.52 -17.69
CA PHE A 57 5.20 9.40 -16.54
C PHE A 57 6.67 9.42 -16.98
N LEU A 58 6.99 8.68 -18.05
CA LEU A 58 8.36 8.56 -18.58
C LEU A 58 8.82 9.80 -19.37
N THR A 59 7.91 10.55 -19.99
CA THR A 59 8.25 11.66 -20.92
C THR A 59 7.88 13.06 -20.43
N ASP A 60 6.76 13.26 -19.73
CA ASP A 60 6.29 14.60 -19.33
C ASP A 60 6.90 15.04 -17.98
N LEU A 61 7.20 14.09 -17.09
CA LEU A 61 7.77 14.36 -15.77
C LEU A 61 9.30 14.42 -15.85
N LYS A 62 9.91 15.41 -15.20
CA LYS A 62 11.37 15.51 -15.11
C LYS A 62 11.90 14.51 -14.06
N PRO A 63 13.22 14.27 -14.00
CA PRO A 63 13.81 13.25 -13.13
C PRO A 63 13.45 13.39 -11.64
N PHE A 64 13.30 14.62 -11.14
CA PHE A 64 12.96 14.87 -9.74
C PHE A 64 11.50 14.53 -9.41
N GLU A 65 10.55 14.86 -10.29
CA GLU A 65 9.15 14.46 -10.17
C GLU A 65 9.01 12.92 -10.23
N GLN A 66 9.78 12.26 -11.11
CA GLN A 66 9.85 10.79 -11.19
C GLN A 66 10.43 10.18 -9.90
N GLN A 67 11.52 10.74 -9.36
CA GLN A 67 12.09 10.36 -8.07
C GLN A 67 11.08 10.50 -6.93
N LEU A 68 10.45 11.66 -6.79
CA LEU A 68 9.47 11.90 -5.74
C LEU A 68 8.30 10.91 -5.85
N TYR A 69 7.82 10.64 -7.07
CA TYR A 69 6.79 9.63 -7.31
C TYR A 69 7.24 8.23 -6.89
N ALA A 70 8.43 7.78 -7.29
CA ALA A 70 8.96 6.47 -6.95
C ALA A 70 9.12 6.29 -5.44
N ARG A 71 9.63 7.31 -4.73
CA ARG A 71 9.73 7.33 -3.27
C ARG A 71 8.36 7.31 -2.58
N LEU A 72 7.34 7.96 -3.13
CA LEU A 72 5.96 7.88 -2.65
C LEU A 72 5.35 6.49 -2.89
N LEU A 73 5.59 5.89 -4.06
CA LEU A 73 5.06 4.58 -4.45
C LEU A 73 5.59 3.44 -3.59
N GLN A 74 6.86 3.53 -3.17
CA GLN A 74 7.54 2.58 -2.31
C GLN A 74 7.12 2.68 -0.82
N ARG A 75 6.60 3.83 -0.38
CA ARG A 75 6.19 4.06 1.03
C ARG A 75 4.84 3.41 1.36
N ARG A 76 4.65 3.10 2.64
CA ARG A 76 3.37 2.62 3.20
C ARG A 76 2.30 3.72 3.16
N GLY A 77 1.08 3.35 2.77
CA GLY A 77 -0.12 4.19 2.80
C GLY A 77 -0.57 4.69 1.42
N PRO A 78 -1.67 5.45 1.37
CA PRO A 78 -1.97 6.33 0.25
C PRO A 78 -1.58 7.79 0.56
N TRP A 79 -1.89 8.27 1.77
CA TRP A 79 -1.76 9.67 2.19
C TRP A 79 -0.44 9.98 2.90
N PHE A 80 0.11 11.15 2.57
CA PHE A 80 1.35 11.69 3.09
C PHE A 80 1.19 13.18 3.40
N LYS A 81 1.76 13.63 4.53
CA LYS A 81 1.98 15.07 4.76
C LYS A 81 3.11 15.57 3.87
N THR A 82 2.94 16.77 3.32
CA THR A 82 3.96 17.49 2.56
C THR A 82 5.22 17.70 3.37
N THR A 83 5.10 17.95 4.68
CA THR A 83 6.25 18.06 5.60
C THR A 83 7.10 16.78 5.65
N SER A 84 6.51 15.60 5.41
CA SER A 84 7.26 14.33 5.35
C SER A 84 8.01 14.10 4.04
N LEU A 85 7.97 15.09 3.13
CA LEU A 85 8.67 15.08 1.84
C LEU A 85 9.86 16.03 1.81
N PHE A 86 9.97 16.98 2.75
CA PHE A 86 11.01 18.02 2.75
C PHE A 86 12.44 17.48 2.64
N ARG A 87 12.73 16.34 3.27
CA ARG A 87 14.03 15.65 3.17
C ARG A 87 14.46 15.28 1.75
N TYR A 88 13.53 15.20 0.79
CA TYR A 88 13.85 14.93 -0.62
C TYR A 88 14.18 16.20 -1.41
N PHE A 89 13.90 17.39 -0.85
CA PHE A 89 14.19 18.70 -1.44
C PHE A 89 15.45 19.35 -0.85
N ILE A 90 16.03 18.76 0.19
CA ILE A 90 17.31 19.16 0.80
C ILE A 90 18.43 18.40 0.09
N ARG A 91 19.50 19.08 -0.32
CA ARG A 91 20.64 18.46 -1.02
C ARG A 91 21.54 17.72 -0.04
N GLU A 92 22.17 16.62 -0.46
CA GLU A 92 23.07 15.85 0.41
C GLU A 92 24.26 16.67 0.93
N GLU A 93 24.74 17.66 0.18
CA GLU A 93 25.79 18.60 0.64
C GLU A 93 25.37 19.40 1.88
N ASP A 94 24.08 19.72 2.02
CA ASP A 94 23.54 20.39 3.20
C ASP A 94 23.35 19.42 4.37
N ILE A 95 23.19 18.12 4.09
CA ILE A 95 23.07 17.05 5.10
C ILE A 95 24.44 16.64 5.64
N LYS A 96 25.47 16.56 4.77
CA LYS A 96 26.85 16.24 5.19
C LYS A 96 27.43 17.33 6.11
N LYS A 97 27.18 18.60 5.80
CA LYS A 97 27.55 19.73 6.67
C LYS A 97 26.89 19.69 8.04
N GLN A 98 25.67 19.14 8.15
CA GLN A 98 25.00 18.93 9.44
C GLN A 98 25.66 17.80 10.25
N GLY A 99 26.05 16.70 9.59
CA GLY A 99 26.80 15.61 10.26
C GLY A 99 28.18 16.04 10.75
N GLU A 100 28.95 16.72 9.88
CA GLU A 100 30.30 17.22 10.21
C GLU A 100 30.29 18.25 11.36
N GLN A 101 29.21 19.02 11.52
CA GLN A 101 29.02 19.92 12.66
C GLN A 101 28.70 19.16 13.96
N GLN A 102 27.87 18.11 13.90
CA GLN A 102 27.55 17.28 15.06
C GLN A 102 28.75 16.48 15.59
N ASP A 103 29.62 15.99 14.71
CA ASP A 103 30.84 15.28 15.13
C ASP A 103 31.86 16.24 15.79
N GLN A 104 32.00 17.47 15.28
CA GLN A 104 32.88 18.49 15.87
C GLN A 104 32.41 18.99 17.25
N GLU A 105 31.10 19.06 17.49
CA GLU A 105 30.55 19.40 18.80
C GLU A 105 30.67 18.25 19.82
N GLN A 106 30.71 16.99 19.36
CA GLN A 106 30.90 15.82 20.23
C GLN A 106 32.37 15.55 20.61
N GLU A 107 33.34 15.82 19.73
CA GLU A 107 34.77 15.68 20.07
C GLU A 107 35.29 16.78 21.05
N GLY A 108 34.48 17.80 21.37
CA GLY A 108 34.87 18.96 22.18
C GLY A 108 34.70 18.85 23.71
N LEU A 109 34.24 17.72 24.27
CA LEU A 109 33.83 17.62 25.68
C LEU A 109 34.60 16.58 26.50
N ILE A 110 35.70 17.04 27.11
CA ILE A 110 36.37 16.33 28.22
C ILE A 110 35.56 16.55 29.52
N PRO A 111 35.23 15.51 30.31
CA PRO A 111 34.42 15.67 31.51
C PRO A 111 35.25 16.19 32.70
N VAL A 112 34.81 17.32 33.27
CA VAL A 112 35.15 17.74 34.63
C VAL A 112 33.85 18.06 35.37
N GLU A 113 33.83 17.76 36.67
CA GLU A 113 32.62 17.59 37.47
C GLU A 113 31.90 18.90 37.85
N GLN A 114 30.58 18.78 38.03
CA GLN A 114 29.70 19.56 38.92
C GLN A 114 29.79 21.11 38.93
N GLU A 115 28.70 21.77 38.50
CA GLU A 115 27.89 22.61 39.40
C GLU A 115 26.52 22.95 38.78
N GLN A 116 25.52 23.25 39.63
CA GLN A 116 24.17 23.65 39.21
C GLN A 116 24.13 25.13 38.81
N LYS A 117 23.43 25.46 37.72
CA LYS A 117 22.80 26.79 37.54
C LYS A 117 21.66 26.77 36.53
N ASP A 118 20.69 27.66 36.79
CA ASP A 118 19.58 28.02 35.91
C ASP A 118 20.04 28.75 34.63
N GLU A 119 19.06 29.02 33.75
CA GLU A 119 19.20 29.66 32.43
C GLU A 119 19.84 28.71 31.39
N GLY A 120 19.33 28.58 30.18
CA GLY A 120 18.23 29.27 29.49
C GLY A 120 18.39 28.96 27.99
N ASP A 121 17.27 28.81 27.29
CA ASP A 121 17.14 28.75 25.82
C ASP A 121 18.38 28.26 25.02
N LYS A 122 18.61 26.94 25.00
CA LYS A 122 19.67 26.32 24.19
C LYS A 122 19.10 25.53 23.01
N ASP A 123 19.48 26.01 21.83
CA ASP A 123 19.86 25.20 20.67
C ASP A 123 18.79 24.25 20.13
N LYS A 124 17.72 24.83 19.59
CA LYS A 124 17.01 24.21 18.46
C LYS A 124 17.85 24.39 17.21
N GLU A 125 18.61 23.35 16.84
CA GLU A 125 19.27 23.24 15.54
C GLU A 125 18.34 23.74 14.42
N GLU A 126 18.76 24.75 13.66
CA GLU A 126 18.03 25.20 12.47
C GLU A 126 18.19 24.15 11.36
N GLN A 127 17.38 23.09 11.43
CA GLN A 127 17.23 22.12 10.34
C GLN A 127 16.88 22.89 9.06
N LYS A 128 17.82 22.94 8.12
CA LYS A 128 17.70 23.72 6.88
C LYS A 128 16.46 23.28 6.08
N LEU A 129 15.38 24.06 6.19
CA LEU A 129 14.12 23.77 5.54
C LEU A 129 14.18 24.08 4.03
N PRO A 130 13.50 23.30 3.17
CA PRO A 130 13.44 23.59 1.74
C PRO A 130 12.60 24.83 1.46
N VAL A 131 12.82 25.45 0.29
CA VAL A 131 12.05 26.61 -0.17
C VAL A 131 10.60 26.18 -0.48
N ASN A 132 9.61 26.82 0.15
CA ASN A 132 8.20 26.43 0.00
C ASN A 132 7.73 26.44 -1.46
N GLU A 133 8.13 27.45 -2.23
CA GLU A 133 7.70 27.58 -3.63
C GLU A 133 8.18 26.38 -4.47
N GLN A 134 9.44 25.95 -4.31
CA GLN A 134 9.97 24.76 -4.98
C GLN A 134 9.20 23.47 -4.61
N VAL A 135 8.81 23.33 -3.34
CA VAL A 135 8.01 22.18 -2.87
C VAL A 135 6.61 22.20 -3.47
N GLN A 136 5.93 23.34 -3.43
CA GLN A 136 4.57 23.48 -3.93
C GLN A 136 4.51 23.39 -5.45
N ASP A 137 5.47 23.98 -6.19
CA ASP A 137 5.52 23.92 -7.66
C ASP A 137 5.61 22.46 -8.16
N VAL A 138 6.53 21.67 -7.59
CA VAL A 138 6.66 20.23 -7.92
C VAL A 138 5.36 19.48 -7.62
N ILE A 139 4.75 19.73 -6.46
CA ILE A 139 3.48 19.08 -6.09
C ILE A 139 2.35 19.49 -7.04
N HIS A 140 2.25 20.77 -7.39
CA HIS A 140 1.23 21.29 -8.30
C HIS A 140 1.38 20.68 -9.71
N VAL A 141 2.59 20.62 -10.26
CA VAL A 141 2.86 19.94 -11.56
C VAL A 141 2.39 18.49 -11.52
N MET A 142 2.72 17.74 -10.47
CA MET A 142 2.32 16.32 -10.34
C MET A 142 0.81 16.13 -10.09
N VAL A 143 0.14 17.09 -9.45
CA VAL A 143 -1.32 17.11 -9.27
C VAL A 143 -2.03 17.44 -10.59
N GLU A 144 -1.56 18.44 -11.34
CA GLU A 144 -2.10 18.81 -12.64
C GLU A 144 -1.91 17.71 -13.69
N ALA A 145 -0.76 17.02 -13.66
CA ALA A 145 -0.50 15.85 -14.50
C ALA A 145 -1.37 14.63 -14.14
N GLY A 146 -1.96 14.60 -12.94
CA GLY A 146 -2.89 13.56 -12.45
C GLY A 146 -2.23 12.44 -11.64
N PHE A 147 -0.93 12.53 -11.35
CA PHE A 147 -0.19 11.54 -10.57
C PHE A 147 -0.45 11.64 -9.07
N LEU A 148 -0.69 12.85 -8.57
CA LEU A 148 -1.04 13.14 -7.18
C LEU A 148 -2.46 13.68 -7.06
N GLN A 149 -3.07 13.43 -5.91
CA GLN A 149 -4.33 14.02 -5.48
C GLN A 149 -4.11 14.76 -4.16
N ASN A 150 -4.50 16.03 -4.09
CA ASN A 150 -4.49 16.82 -2.86
C ASN A 150 -5.62 16.42 -1.91
N PHE A 151 -5.46 16.77 -0.63
CA PHE A 151 -6.49 16.60 0.40
C PHE A 151 -7.80 17.31 -0.02
N PRO A 152 -8.97 16.64 0.04
CA PRO A 152 -10.22 17.16 -0.51
C PRO A 152 -10.86 18.22 0.40
N VAL A 153 -10.24 19.39 0.47
CA VAL A 153 -10.87 20.59 1.03
C VAL A 153 -12.03 20.96 0.11
N ALA A 154 -13.24 21.00 0.64
CA ALA A 154 -14.43 21.44 -0.10
C ALA A 154 -14.21 22.89 -0.57
N ALA A 155 -13.90 23.05 -1.85
CA ALA A 155 -13.53 24.34 -2.41
C ALA A 155 -14.77 25.22 -2.58
N ALA A 156 -14.85 26.27 -1.77
CA ALA A 156 -15.38 27.52 -2.29
C ALA A 156 -14.44 27.95 -3.44
N THR A 157 -14.88 27.70 -4.68
CA THR A 157 -14.37 28.29 -5.93
C THR A 157 -12.84 28.35 -6.13
N SER A 158 -12.28 27.40 -6.87
CA SER A 158 -11.03 27.62 -7.64
C SER A 158 -11.32 27.58 -9.15
N PRO A 159 -11.03 28.64 -9.93
CA PRO A 159 -11.58 28.82 -11.28
C PRO A 159 -10.73 28.20 -12.41
N LYS A 160 -9.81 27.27 -12.10
CA LYS A 160 -8.84 26.72 -13.08
C LYS A 160 -8.86 25.19 -13.22
N ARG A 161 -9.90 24.49 -12.75
CA ARG A 161 -10.10 23.10 -13.18
C ARG A 161 -10.49 23.11 -14.66
N SER A 162 -9.63 22.54 -15.52
CA SER A 162 -9.73 22.60 -16.98
C SER A 162 -11.16 22.33 -17.47
N LYS A 163 -11.75 23.32 -18.16
CA LYS A 163 -13.19 23.34 -18.52
C LYS A 163 -13.66 22.05 -19.21
N ALA A 164 -12.78 21.36 -19.95
CA ALA A 164 -13.06 20.09 -20.61
C ALA A 164 -13.45 18.94 -19.64
N ILE A 165 -12.73 18.77 -18.52
CA ILE A 165 -13.00 17.66 -17.57
C ILE A 165 -14.16 18.03 -16.64
N ALA A 166 -14.26 19.32 -16.26
CA ALA A 166 -15.39 19.82 -15.47
C ALA A 166 -16.72 19.72 -16.24
N ALA A 167 -16.73 19.98 -17.55
CA ALA A 167 -17.94 19.87 -18.39
C ALA A 167 -18.50 18.44 -18.49
N ILE A 168 -17.63 17.42 -18.50
CA ILE A 168 -18.05 16.00 -18.52
C ILE A 168 -18.66 15.59 -17.17
N ALA A 169 -18.15 16.13 -16.06
CA ALA A 169 -18.67 15.90 -14.72
C ALA A 169 -19.90 16.76 -14.35
N ALA A 170 -20.15 17.87 -15.08
CA ALA A 170 -21.22 18.83 -14.80
C ALA A 170 -22.59 18.44 -15.39
N LYS A 171 -22.89 17.15 -15.50
CA LYS A 171 -24.28 16.70 -15.68
C LYS A 171 -25.05 17.09 -14.40
N PRO A 172 -26.29 17.62 -14.46
CA PRO A 172 -27.05 17.98 -13.27
C PRO A 172 -27.37 16.72 -12.46
N LEU A 173 -26.51 16.43 -11.48
CA LEU A 173 -26.60 15.30 -10.57
C LEU A 173 -27.90 15.40 -9.75
N SER A 174 -28.66 14.31 -9.73
CA SER A 174 -29.89 14.19 -8.94
C SER A 174 -29.59 14.38 -7.44
N PRO A 175 -30.55 14.82 -6.61
CA PRO A 175 -30.31 15.16 -5.21
C PRO A 175 -29.57 14.05 -4.43
N GLY A 176 -29.99 12.78 -4.59
CA GLY A 176 -29.34 11.64 -3.92
C GLY A 176 -27.92 11.34 -4.43
N SER A 177 -27.60 11.65 -5.68
CA SER A 177 -26.24 11.48 -6.21
C SER A 177 -25.25 12.54 -5.70
N LYS A 178 -25.73 13.75 -5.36
CA LYS A 178 -24.92 14.77 -4.69
C LYS A 178 -24.58 14.36 -3.25
N GLU A 179 -25.57 13.92 -2.47
CA GLU A 179 -25.30 13.46 -1.09
C GLU A 179 -24.36 12.25 -1.04
N LYS A 180 -24.48 11.32 -2.00
CA LYS A 180 -23.52 10.21 -2.15
C LYS A 180 -22.09 10.72 -2.41
N GLN A 181 -21.92 11.70 -3.31
CA GLN A 181 -20.61 12.28 -3.60
C GLN A 181 -20.02 13.05 -2.41
N GLU A 182 -20.85 13.74 -1.62
CA GLU A 182 -20.42 14.38 -0.37
C GLU A 182 -19.95 13.36 0.66
N LEU A 183 -20.67 12.24 0.82
CA LEU A 183 -20.28 11.14 1.71
C LEU A 183 -18.96 10.48 1.28
N GLU A 184 -18.79 10.19 -0.01
CA GLU A 184 -17.53 9.65 -0.56
C GLU A 184 -16.36 10.62 -0.32
N THR A 185 -16.57 11.92 -0.54
CA THR A 185 -15.56 12.97 -0.29
C THR A 185 -15.21 13.06 1.20
N LEU A 186 -16.21 12.91 2.07
CA LEU A 186 -16.05 12.93 3.52
C LEU A 186 -15.25 11.72 4.04
N ASP A 187 -15.55 10.51 3.57
CA ASP A 187 -14.81 9.31 3.96
C ASP A 187 -13.36 9.35 3.46
N VAL A 188 -13.10 9.91 2.27
CA VAL A 188 -11.75 10.18 1.77
C VAL A 188 -11.00 11.20 2.65
N ALA A 189 -11.68 12.25 3.12
CA ALA A 189 -11.10 13.22 4.05
C ALA A 189 -10.78 12.58 5.42
N LEU A 190 -11.67 11.74 5.95
CA LEU A 190 -11.48 11.04 7.23
C LEU A 190 -10.32 10.04 7.18
N ASP A 191 -10.16 9.29 6.09
CA ASP A 191 -8.97 8.43 5.86
C ASP A 191 -7.67 9.25 5.84
N ALA A 192 -7.65 10.37 5.11
CA ALA A 192 -6.49 11.26 5.07
C ALA A 192 -6.13 11.81 6.46
N ILE A 193 -7.13 12.24 7.24
CA ILE A 193 -6.96 12.73 8.61
C ILE A 193 -6.40 11.63 9.51
N GLU A 194 -6.98 10.43 9.50
CA GLU A 194 -6.53 9.30 10.32
C GLU A 194 -5.05 8.96 10.09
N ARG A 195 -4.60 9.04 8.82
CA ARG A 195 -3.21 8.74 8.43
C ARG A 195 -2.24 9.88 8.65
N CYS A 196 -2.60 11.11 8.30
CA CYS A 196 -1.68 12.25 8.37
C CYS A 196 -1.65 12.92 9.75
N ALA A 197 -2.76 12.91 10.49
CA ALA A 197 -2.87 13.69 11.73
C ALA A 197 -2.00 13.13 12.86
N THR A 198 -1.39 14.02 13.63
CA THR A 198 -0.83 13.68 14.95
C THR A 198 -1.93 13.69 16.01
N ALA A 199 -1.69 13.08 17.18
CA ALA A 199 -2.67 13.10 18.27
C ALA A 199 -3.01 14.53 18.76
N PRO A 200 -2.05 15.47 18.89
CA PRO A 200 -2.36 16.88 19.17
C PRO A 200 -3.24 17.55 18.11
N GLU A 201 -3.02 17.28 16.82
CA GLU A 201 -3.85 17.83 15.74
C GLU A 201 -5.28 17.27 15.76
N LEU A 202 -5.46 15.99 16.07
CA LEU A 202 -6.80 15.41 16.27
C LEU A 202 -7.50 16.00 17.50
N ALA A 203 -6.78 16.24 18.60
CA ALA A 203 -7.34 16.92 19.77
C ALA A 203 -7.74 18.37 19.44
N ALA A 204 -6.93 19.09 18.66
CA ALA A 204 -7.26 20.43 18.16
C ALA A 204 -8.48 20.42 17.23
N LEU A 205 -8.60 19.43 16.33
CA LEU A 205 -9.76 19.26 15.45
C LEU A 205 -11.02 18.96 16.26
N TYR A 206 -10.96 18.02 17.22
CA TYR A 206 -12.08 17.70 18.10
C TYR A 206 -12.54 18.91 18.90
N LYS A 207 -11.59 19.72 19.41
CA LYS A 207 -11.87 20.99 20.08
C LYS A 207 -12.51 22.02 19.14
N LYS A 208 -12.00 22.20 17.91
CA LYS A 208 -12.59 23.11 16.91
C LYS A 208 -14.02 22.70 16.51
N MET A 209 -14.37 21.41 16.56
CA MET A 209 -15.71 20.92 16.21
C MET A 209 -16.71 20.92 17.37
N THR A 210 -16.26 20.66 18.61
CA THR A 210 -17.17 20.42 19.76
C THR A 210 -17.00 21.39 20.92
N SER A 211 -16.05 22.32 20.84
CA SER A 211 -15.55 23.20 21.92
C SER A 211 -14.94 22.47 23.13
N ASN A 212 -15.12 21.15 23.25
CA ASN A 212 -14.63 20.34 24.35
C ASN A 212 -13.21 19.85 24.12
N LYS A 213 -12.39 19.87 25.19
CA LYS A 213 -11.07 19.21 25.20
C LYS A 213 -11.24 17.73 25.55
N LYS A 214 -10.57 16.85 24.83
CA LYS A 214 -10.38 15.44 25.21
C LYS A 214 -8.92 15.06 25.04
N HIS A 215 -8.35 14.45 26.08
CA HIS A 215 -7.00 13.88 26.09
C HIS A 215 -7.15 12.37 26.23
N ILE A 216 -7.37 11.71 25.09
CA ILE A 216 -7.52 10.24 24.95
C ILE A 216 -6.62 9.76 23.81
N ALA A 217 -6.47 8.45 23.62
CA ALA A 217 -5.56 7.91 22.62
C ALA A 217 -5.96 8.31 21.18
N LYS A 218 -5.00 8.26 20.24
CA LYS A 218 -5.20 8.69 18.85
C LYS A 218 -6.37 7.96 18.18
N ALA A 219 -6.51 6.65 18.43
CA ALA A 219 -7.59 5.83 17.88
C ALA A 219 -8.97 6.28 18.39
N ASP A 220 -9.10 6.50 19.70
CA ASP A 220 -10.36 6.92 20.33
C ASP A 220 -10.75 8.36 19.95
N LEU A 221 -9.76 9.26 19.82
CA LEU A 221 -9.96 10.59 19.24
C LEU A 221 -10.53 10.47 17.82
N MET A 222 -9.94 9.63 16.96
CA MET A 222 -10.42 9.44 15.59
C MET A 222 -11.81 8.80 15.55
N ALA A 223 -12.11 7.84 16.42
CA ALA A 223 -13.43 7.24 16.54
C ALA A 223 -14.49 8.27 17.00
N ALA A 224 -14.15 9.11 17.98
CA ALA A 224 -15.00 10.20 18.44
C ALA A 224 -15.25 11.25 17.34
N ILE A 225 -14.22 11.59 16.57
CA ILE A 225 -14.31 12.47 15.39
C ILE A 225 -15.24 11.85 14.34
N LYS A 226 -15.02 10.59 13.93
CA LYS A 226 -15.89 9.88 12.98
C LYS A 226 -17.34 9.87 13.43
N LYS A 227 -17.61 9.64 14.73
CA LYS A 227 -18.96 9.67 15.32
C LYS A 227 -19.58 11.07 15.18
N VAL A 228 -18.93 12.11 15.70
CA VAL A 228 -19.41 13.52 15.62
C VAL A 228 -19.72 13.93 14.18
N VAL A 229 -18.80 13.64 13.27
CA VAL A 229 -18.87 14.06 11.87
C VAL A 229 -19.97 13.36 11.07
N LYS A 230 -20.30 12.11 11.43
CA LYS A 230 -21.39 11.36 10.77
C LYS A 230 -22.77 11.62 11.39
N THR A 231 -22.86 12.01 12.67
CA THR A 231 -24.15 12.23 13.35
C THR A 231 -24.56 13.70 13.52
N GLN A 232 -23.61 14.64 13.65
CA GLN A 232 -23.90 16.05 13.91
C GLN A 232 -23.91 16.88 12.61
N ARG A 233 -24.84 17.82 12.54
CA ARG A 233 -24.97 18.83 11.48
C ARG A 233 -24.90 20.23 12.08
N ARG A 234 -24.54 21.21 11.26
CA ARG A 234 -24.54 22.64 11.61
C ARG A 234 -25.99 23.16 11.64
N ILE A 235 -26.18 24.36 12.19
CA ILE A 235 -27.50 25.00 12.37
C ILE A 235 -28.21 25.22 11.01
N ASP A 236 -27.43 25.42 9.95
CA ASP A 236 -27.90 25.52 8.55
C ASP A 236 -28.20 24.16 7.88
N GLY A 237 -28.16 23.04 8.64
CA GLY A 237 -28.33 21.68 8.13
C GLY A 237 -27.13 21.09 7.40
N SER A 238 -26.09 21.90 7.13
CA SER A 238 -24.88 21.43 6.44
C SER A 238 -24.03 20.50 7.31
N ARG A 239 -23.18 19.69 6.68
CA ARG A 239 -22.20 18.85 7.39
C ARG A 239 -21.10 19.73 7.98
N ILE A 240 -20.46 19.25 9.06
CA ILE A 240 -19.27 19.92 9.62
C ILE A 240 -18.16 19.91 8.56
N PRO A 241 -17.52 21.05 8.23
CA PRO A 241 -16.50 21.13 7.17
C PRO A 241 -15.14 20.64 7.66
N VAL A 242 -15.05 19.36 8.05
CA VAL A 242 -13.88 18.75 8.69
C VAL A 242 -12.59 18.96 7.91
N ALA A 243 -12.66 18.83 6.58
CA ALA A 243 -11.50 19.05 5.71
C ALA A 243 -10.99 20.50 5.76
N GLN A 244 -11.87 21.50 5.81
CA GLN A 244 -11.45 22.89 5.96
C GLN A 244 -10.84 23.14 7.35
N LEU A 245 -11.45 22.59 8.41
CA LEU A 245 -10.93 22.71 9.77
C LEU A 245 -9.55 22.04 9.93
N MET A 246 -9.33 20.89 9.30
CA MET A 246 -8.03 20.21 9.34
C MET A 246 -6.97 20.95 8.51
N GLN A 247 -7.32 21.44 7.32
CA GLN A 247 -6.42 22.23 6.49
C GLN A 247 -5.93 23.48 7.24
N GLN A 248 -6.81 24.15 8.02
CA GLN A 248 -6.41 25.25 8.90
C GLN A 248 -5.39 24.80 9.96
N ILE A 249 -5.65 23.68 10.65
CA ILE A 249 -4.73 23.15 11.68
C ILE A 249 -3.36 22.80 11.08
N TRP A 250 -3.32 22.17 9.90
CA TRP A 250 -2.07 21.89 9.21
C TRP A 250 -1.37 23.15 8.68
N PHE A 251 -2.11 24.16 8.22
CA PHE A 251 -1.54 25.44 7.81
C PHE A 251 -0.95 26.22 9.00
N GLU A 252 -1.61 26.19 10.16
CA GLU A 252 -1.11 26.76 11.41
C GLU A 252 0.22 26.12 11.84
N SER A 253 0.39 24.80 11.64
CA SER A 253 1.59 24.03 12.02
C SER A 253 2.64 23.84 10.90
N TYR A 254 2.43 24.38 9.70
CA TYR A 254 3.33 24.16 8.56
C TYR A 254 4.60 25.03 8.65
N PRO A 255 5.81 24.46 8.71
CA PRO A 255 6.98 25.20 9.19
C PRO A 255 7.66 26.07 8.13
N LEU A 256 7.30 25.98 6.84
CA LEU A 256 7.98 26.77 5.80
C LEU A 256 7.51 28.23 5.77
N ALA A 257 8.46 29.14 5.59
CA ALA A 257 8.19 30.54 5.28
C ALA A 257 7.51 30.72 3.92
N GLY A 258 6.78 31.83 3.75
CA GLY A 258 6.05 32.13 2.50
C GLY A 258 4.83 31.22 2.23
N ARG A 259 4.36 30.48 3.24
CA ARG A 259 3.18 29.58 3.15
C ARG A 259 1.89 30.33 2.79
N LYS A 260 1.16 29.82 1.80
CA LYS A 260 -0.12 30.37 1.31
C LYS A 260 -1.27 29.43 1.68
N SER A 261 -2.48 29.94 1.83
CA SER A 261 -3.66 29.11 2.19
C SER A 261 -4.05 28.08 1.13
N SER A 262 -3.57 28.28 -0.11
CA SER A 262 -3.67 27.37 -1.26
C SER A 262 -2.72 26.17 -1.20
N ASP A 263 -1.71 26.20 -0.33
CA ASP A 263 -0.63 25.22 -0.31
C ASP A 263 -1.14 23.81 0.06
N VAL A 264 -0.59 22.81 -0.63
CA VAL A 264 -0.94 21.41 -0.41
C VAL A 264 -0.24 20.93 0.86
N MET A 265 -1.02 20.66 1.91
CA MET A 265 -0.51 20.19 3.22
C MET A 265 -0.47 18.67 3.34
N ALA A 266 -1.41 17.99 2.68
CA ALA A 266 -1.47 16.55 2.59
C ALA A 266 -1.90 16.13 1.17
N LEU A 267 -1.30 15.05 0.69
CA LEU A 267 -1.47 14.52 -0.66
C LEU A 267 -1.44 13.00 -0.65
N ARG A 268 -1.98 12.38 -1.70
CA ARG A 268 -1.81 10.97 -2.01
C ARG A 268 -1.44 10.75 -3.45
N LEU A 269 -0.90 9.59 -3.76
CA LEU A 269 -0.89 9.08 -5.14
C LEU A 269 -2.35 8.86 -5.59
N THR A 270 -2.67 9.26 -6.83
CA THR A 270 -3.99 9.01 -7.41
C THR A 270 -4.27 7.49 -7.43
N PRO A 271 -5.42 7.00 -6.92
CA PRO A 271 -5.66 5.57 -6.77
C PRO A 271 -5.51 4.76 -8.06
N ALA A 272 -6.01 5.28 -9.19
CA ALA A 272 -5.90 4.63 -10.50
C ALA A 272 -4.44 4.52 -10.97
N THR A 273 -3.68 5.62 -10.89
CA THR A 273 -2.27 5.64 -11.30
C THR A 273 -1.41 4.76 -10.39
N ARG A 274 -1.64 4.79 -9.07
CA ARG A 274 -0.94 3.92 -8.12
C ARG A 274 -1.21 2.44 -8.41
N ASP A 275 -2.46 2.07 -8.66
CA ASP A 275 -2.80 0.68 -9.01
C ASP A 275 -2.12 0.24 -10.31
N LEU A 276 -2.18 1.07 -11.36
CA LEU A 276 -1.54 0.82 -12.66
C LEU A 276 -0.03 0.58 -12.52
N MET A 277 0.70 1.49 -11.85
CA MET A 277 2.15 1.38 -11.67
C MET A 277 2.50 0.12 -10.86
N LEU A 278 1.72 -0.21 -9.83
CA LEU A 278 1.93 -1.44 -9.06
C LEU A 278 1.53 -2.71 -9.84
N ARG A 279 0.57 -2.65 -10.76
CA ARG A 279 0.24 -3.77 -11.68
C ARG A 279 1.39 -4.05 -12.64
N MET A 280 1.92 -3.03 -13.32
CA MET A 280 3.09 -3.17 -14.18
C MET A 280 4.31 -3.70 -13.40
N HIS A 281 4.56 -3.20 -12.19
CA HIS A 281 5.62 -3.71 -11.33
C HIS A 281 5.42 -5.20 -10.96
N ARG A 282 4.20 -5.63 -10.64
CA ARG A 282 3.91 -7.05 -10.37
C ARG A 282 4.07 -7.93 -11.60
N LEU A 283 3.65 -7.44 -12.76
CA LEU A 283 3.76 -8.15 -14.04
C LEU A 283 5.24 -8.32 -14.45
N PHE A 284 6.09 -7.32 -14.23
CA PHE A 284 7.54 -7.43 -14.41
C PHE A 284 8.15 -8.49 -13.50
N TYR A 285 7.71 -8.57 -12.23
CA TYR A 285 8.20 -9.56 -11.24
C TYR A 285 7.30 -10.79 -11.08
N LEU A 286 6.56 -11.19 -12.13
CA LEU A 286 5.53 -12.23 -12.04
C LEU A 286 6.04 -13.57 -11.48
N VAL A 287 7.28 -13.93 -11.80
CA VAL A 287 7.95 -15.18 -11.36
C VAL A 287 8.88 -14.98 -10.15
N SER A 288 9.35 -13.74 -9.93
CA SER A 288 10.38 -13.43 -8.92
C SER A 288 9.84 -12.78 -7.64
N THR A 289 8.55 -12.46 -7.59
CA THR A 289 7.91 -12.02 -6.34
C THR A 289 7.79 -13.26 -5.43
N PRO A 290 8.37 -13.27 -4.21
CA PRO A 290 8.21 -14.41 -3.31
C PRO A 290 6.72 -14.72 -3.08
N PRO A 291 6.33 -16.00 -2.95
CA PRO A 291 4.98 -16.37 -2.58
C PRO A 291 4.70 -15.87 -1.16
N PHE A 292 4.09 -14.70 -1.08
CA PHE A 292 3.48 -14.10 0.12
C PHE A 292 4.42 -13.98 1.32
N ASN A 293 5.07 -12.81 1.47
CA ASN A 293 5.64 -12.42 2.76
C ASN A 293 4.50 -12.24 3.78
N ALA A 294 4.21 -13.32 4.50
CA ALA A 294 3.23 -13.45 5.57
C ALA A 294 3.50 -12.55 6.79
N THR A 295 4.62 -11.81 6.81
CA THR A 295 5.07 -10.91 7.88
C THR A 295 4.30 -9.58 7.91
N SER A 296 2.97 -9.65 7.86
CA SER A 296 2.09 -8.52 8.11
C SER A 296 1.65 -8.56 9.57
N VAL A 297 2.05 -7.57 10.39
CA VAL A 297 1.73 -7.49 11.83
C VAL A 297 0.26 -7.85 12.08
N MET A 298 0.01 -8.84 12.94
CA MET A 298 -1.33 -9.38 13.24
C MET A 298 -2.37 -8.26 13.34
N PRO A 299 -3.51 -8.34 12.63
CA PRO A 299 -4.68 -7.55 13.00
C PRO A 299 -5.01 -7.81 14.48
N PRO A 300 -5.44 -6.80 15.25
CA PRO A 300 -6.06 -7.08 16.53
C PRO A 300 -7.27 -8.00 16.29
N PRO A 301 -7.53 -8.98 17.18
CA PRO A 301 -8.69 -9.85 17.04
C PRO A 301 -9.96 -9.00 16.92
N SER A 302 -10.74 -9.24 15.86
CA SER A 302 -11.99 -8.56 15.56
C SER A 302 -13.10 -9.58 15.65
N GLU A 303 -14.09 -9.34 16.51
CA GLU A 303 -15.27 -10.19 16.68
C GLU A 303 -16.10 -10.23 15.37
N ASP A 304 -16.10 -9.13 14.60
CA ASP A 304 -16.82 -9.00 13.33
C ASP A 304 -15.92 -9.38 12.14
N ALA A 305 -16.29 -10.45 11.42
CA ALA A 305 -15.59 -10.95 10.24
C ALA A 305 -15.64 -9.97 9.04
N GLY A 306 -16.71 -9.20 8.90
CA GLY A 306 -16.83 -8.16 7.87
C GLY A 306 -15.85 -7.01 8.10
N ARG A 307 -15.66 -6.60 9.35
CA ARG A 307 -14.58 -5.65 9.74
C ARG A 307 -13.20 -6.23 9.49
N LEU A 308 -13.00 -7.52 9.75
CA LEU A 308 -11.73 -8.21 9.54
C LEU A 308 -11.35 -8.22 8.05
N ILE A 309 -12.28 -8.59 7.17
CA ILE A 309 -12.11 -8.53 5.70
C ILE A 309 -11.83 -7.08 5.24
N ALA A 310 -12.59 -6.10 5.74
CA ALA A 310 -12.37 -4.70 5.41
C ALA A 310 -10.98 -4.20 5.85
N LEU A 311 -10.52 -4.58 7.04
CA LEU A 311 -9.20 -4.26 7.57
C LEU A 311 -8.09 -4.94 6.74
N ALA A 312 -8.24 -6.23 6.43
CA ALA A 312 -7.31 -6.97 5.57
C ALA A 312 -7.18 -6.33 4.18
N ALA A 313 -8.30 -6.09 3.48
CA ALA A 313 -8.31 -5.44 2.18
C ALA A 313 -7.70 -4.02 2.22
N HIS A 314 -7.96 -3.26 3.28
CA HIS A 314 -7.38 -1.93 3.49
C HIS A 314 -5.86 -1.98 3.72
N LYS A 315 -5.38 -2.95 4.52
CA LYS A 315 -3.97 -3.21 4.81
C LYS A 315 -3.20 -3.57 3.54
N ILE A 316 -3.69 -4.56 2.79
CA ILE A 316 -3.13 -5.08 1.54
C ILE A 316 -2.94 -3.99 0.48
N ARG A 317 -3.90 -3.06 0.37
CA ARG A 317 -3.81 -1.90 -0.54
C ARG A 317 -2.70 -0.91 -0.15
N GLN A 318 -2.23 -0.92 1.09
CA GLN A 318 -1.39 0.13 1.67
C GLN A 318 0.00 -0.35 2.08
N GLU A 319 0.24 -1.65 2.09
CA GLU A 319 1.57 -2.23 2.31
C GLU A 319 2.58 -1.74 1.26
N PRO A 320 3.84 -1.49 1.66
CA PRO A 320 4.90 -1.18 0.72
C PRO A 320 5.15 -2.40 -0.17
N THR A 321 5.34 -2.16 -1.47
CA THR A 321 5.69 -3.23 -2.40
C THR A 321 7.19 -3.48 -2.34
N GLN A 322 7.61 -4.74 -2.30
CA GLN A 322 9.02 -5.12 -2.40
C GLN A 322 9.51 -4.91 -3.83
N TRP A 323 10.70 -4.32 -3.99
CA TRP A 323 11.29 -3.98 -5.29
C TRP A 323 12.63 -4.72 -5.44
N PRO A 324 12.64 -6.01 -5.86
CA PRO A 324 13.85 -6.84 -5.86
C PRO A 324 15.00 -6.25 -6.68
N GLY A 325 14.70 -5.61 -7.82
CA GLY A 325 15.68 -4.94 -8.67
C GLY A 325 16.51 -3.86 -7.98
N LEU A 326 16.02 -3.23 -6.90
CA LEU A 326 16.83 -2.31 -6.11
C LEU A 326 18.06 -2.99 -5.51
N MET A 327 18.00 -4.29 -5.19
CA MET A 327 19.17 -5.03 -4.71
C MET A 327 20.25 -5.16 -5.79
N VAL A 328 19.88 -5.11 -7.07
CA VAL A 328 20.81 -5.08 -8.20
C VAL A 328 21.43 -3.69 -8.35
N PHE A 329 20.62 -2.63 -8.32
CA PHE A 329 21.12 -1.24 -8.35
C PHE A 329 22.07 -0.93 -7.17
N PHE A 330 21.78 -1.46 -5.98
CA PHE A 330 22.66 -1.37 -4.81
C PHE A 330 23.81 -2.38 -4.81
N LYS A 331 24.05 -3.11 -5.90
CA LYS A 331 25.12 -4.12 -6.07
C LYS A 331 25.16 -5.20 -4.98
N LYS A 332 24.00 -5.51 -4.39
CA LYS A 332 23.82 -6.56 -3.35
C LYS A 332 23.47 -7.93 -3.94
N VAL A 333 22.91 -7.95 -5.15
CA VAL A 333 22.54 -9.16 -5.88
C VAL A 333 22.94 -8.97 -7.35
N ALA A 334 23.56 -9.98 -7.93
CA ALA A 334 23.74 -10.12 -9.37
C ALA A 334 22.84 -11.27 -9.86
N TYR A 335 22.10 -11.05 -10.94
CA TYR A 335 21.37 -12.12 -11.63
C TYR A 335 22.27 -12.73 -12.71
N PRO A 336 22.14 -14.03 -13.02
CA PRO A 336 22.85 -14.62 -14.14
C PRO A 336 22.40 -13.99 -15.45
N GLU A 337 23.33 -13.78 -16.37
CA GLU A 337 23.04 -13.32 -17.73
C GLU A 337 22.60 -14.51 -18.59
N TYR A 338 21.46 -14.37 -19.27
CA TYR A 338 20.95 -15.35 -20.22
C TYR A 338 20.21 -14.65 -21.35
N GLN A 339 20.28 -15.23 -22.56
CA GLN A 339 19.53 -14.71 -23.70
C GLN A 339 18.06 -15.13 -23.58
N LEU A 340 17.15 -14.18 -23.82
CA LEU A 340 15.72 -14.45 -23.90
C LEU A 340 15.39 -14.91 -25.32
N SER A 341 14.74 -16.07 -25.47
CA SER A 341 14.17 -16.54 -26.75
C SER A 341 12.96 -15.68 -27.13
N THR A 342 13.22 -14.53 -27.75
CA THR A 342 12.18 -13.69 -28.36
C THR A 342 11.96 -14.12 -29.80
N ASP A 343 11.27 -15.25 -29.97
CA ASP A 343 11.06 -15.88 -31.29
C ASP A 343 10.26 -14.96 -32.22
N SER A 344 11.01 -14.31 -33.12
CA SER A 344 10.52 -13.48 -34.21
C SER A 344 11.20 -13.83 -35.54
N SER A 345 11.43 -15.13 -35.78
CA SER A 345 11.73 -15.61 -37.13
C SER A 345 10.45 -15.54 -37.98
N ALA A 346 10.50 -14.74 -39.04
CA ALA A 346 9.38 -14.57 -39.95
C ALA A 346 9.30 -15.76 -40.91
N ASP A 347 8.36 -16.66 -40.67
CA ASP A 347 7.89 -17.66 -41.65
C ASP A 347 6.36 -17.81 -41.55
N ASP A 348 5.70 -17.91 -42.71
CA ASP A 348 4.28 -17.58 -42.95
C ASP A 348 3.23 -18.55 -42.36
N THR A 349 3.27 -18.81 -41.04
CA THR A 349 2.20 -19.48 -40.27
C THR A 349 1.75 -18.65 -39.04
N THR A 350 2.05 -17.35 -39.10
CA THR A 350 2.37 -16.45 -37.98
C THR A 350 1.21 -15.98 -37.11
N THR A 351 -0.02 -16.47 -37.25
CA THR A 351 -1.12 -16.13 -36.30
C THR A 351 -1.33 -17.17 -35.20
N ARG A 352 -0.89 -18.43 -35.38
CA ARG A 352 -1.03 -19.47 -34.34
C ARG A 352 0.13 -19.47 -33.33
N MET A 353 1.37 -19.19 -33.76
CA MET A 353 2.54 -19.14 -32.88
C MET A 353 2.62 -17.89 -31.98
N ILE A 354 1.99 -16.77 -32.36
CA ILE A 354 1.93 -15.57 -31.49
C ILE A 354 1.21 -15.84 -30.14
N ASN A 355 0.47 -16.94 -30.04
CA ASN A 355 -0.21 -17.37 -28.81
C ASN A 355 0.55 -18.41 -27.98
N SER A 356 1.63 -19.04 -28.47
CA SER A 356 2.28 -20.16 -27.76
C SER A 356 3.18 -19.75 -26.58
N HIS A 357 3.56 -18.47 -26.48
CA HIS A 357 4.50 -17.98 -25.45
C HIS A 357 3.96 -16.81 -24.60
N ARG A 358 2.65 -16.50 -24.70
CA ARG A 358 2.02 -15.46 -23.88
C ARG A 358 1.68 -16.01 -22.50
N VAL A 359 2.14 -15.36 -21.43
CA VAL A 359 1.78 -15.75 -20.05
C VAL A 359 0.29 -15.50 -19.76
N PHE A 360 -0.30 -14.47 -20.38
CA PHE A 360 -1.73 -14.18 -20.30
C PHE A 360 -2.33 -14.11 -21.71
N PRO A 361 -3.40 -14.86 -22.01
CA PRO A 361 -4.02 -14.87 -23.34
C PRO A 361 -4.82 -13.59 -23.65
N SER A 362 -5.27 -12.87 -22.62
CA SER A 362 -6.06 -11.64 -22.76
C SER A 362 -5.88 -10.71 -21.55
N SER A 363 -6.29 -9.44 -21.69
CA SER A 363 -6.38 -8.50 -20.57
C SER A 363 -7.34 -9.01 -19.48
N GLU A 364 -8.46 -9.63 -19.85
CA GLU A 364 -9.43 -10.23 -18.92
C GLU A 364 -8.82 -11.36 -18.08
N ALA A 365 -7.96 -12.19 -18.68
CA ALA A 365 -7.23 -13.24 -17.96
C ALA A 365 -6.23 -12.64 -16.95
N TYR A 366 -5.53 -11.56 -17.33
CA TYR A 366 -4.63 -10.84 -16.42
C TYR A 366 -5.39 -10.16 -15.26
N VAL A 367 -6.54 -9.53 -15.53
CA VAL A 367 -7.42 -8.96 -14.50
C VAL A 367 -7.94 -10.06 -13.57
N SER A 368 -8.35 -11.21 -14.11
CA SER A 368 -8.79 -12.36 -13.31
C SER A 368 -7.69 -12.89 -12.39
N TYR A 369 -6.45 -12.98 -12.89
CA TYR A 369 -5.28 -13.32 -12.09
C TYR A 369 -5.03 -12.30 -10.97
N GLU A 370 -5.07 -11.00 -11.26
CA GLU A 370 -4.90 -9.95 -10.25
C GLU A 370 -6.01 -10.01 -9.18
N VAL A 371 -7.27 -10.21 -9.56
CA VAL A 371 -8.39 -10.38 -8.61
C VAL A 371 -8.19 -11.60 -7.72
N ALA A 372 -7.90 -12.77 -8.29
CA ALA A 372 -7.63 -13.99 -7.54
C ALA A 372 -6.43 -13.83 -6.58
N ARG A 373 -5.37 -13.16 -7.04
CA ARG A 373 -4.18 -12.84 -6.23
C ARG A 373 -4.49 -11.91 -5.06
N GLN A 374 -5.32 -10.87 -5.25
CA GLN A 374 -5.72 -10.00 -4.14
C GLN A 374 -6.65 -10.73 -3.17
N LEU A 375 -7.57 -11.57 -3.67
CA LEU A 375 -8.44 -12.41 -2.83
C LEU A 375 -7.61 -13.36 -1.96
N HIS A 376 -6.63 -14.07 -2.55
CA HIS A 376 -5.73 -14.94 -1.79
C HIS A 376 -4.98 -14.16 -0.70
N ARG A 377 -4.48 -12.95 -0.97
CA ARG A 377 -3.85 -12.11 0.08
C ARG A 377 -4.83 -11.77 1.20
N VAL A 378 -6.09 -11.45 0.89
CA VAL A 378 -7.12 -11.18 1.91
C VAL A 378 -7.35 -12.45 2.74
N MET A 379 -7.53 -13.60 2.10
CA MET A 379 -7.73 -14.88 2.77
C MET A 379 -6.56 -15.25 3.69
N SER A 380 -5.29 -15.09 3.27
CA SER A 380 -4.14 -15.37 4.14
C SER A 380 -4.08 -14.44 5.36
N VAL A 381 -4.55 -13.18 5.27
CA VAL A 381 -4.62 -12.28 6.43
C VAL A 381 -5.81 -12.65 7.34
N VAL A 382 -6.91 -13.15 6.77
CA VAL A 382 -8.05 -13.67 7.53
C VAL A 382 -7.65 -14.94 8.29
N GLU A 383 -7.00 -15.90 7.61
CA GLU A 383 -6.47 -17.15 8.15
C GLU A 383 -5.53 -16.90 9.34
N GLN A 384 -4.58 -15.97 9.21
CA GLN A 384 -3.71 -15.53 10.30
C GLN A 384 -4.47 -14.98 11.52
N SER A 385 -5.72 -14.56 11.35
CA SER A 385 -6.56 -13.99 12.40
C SER A 385 -7.56 -14.99 12.99
N ILE A 386 -7.64 -16.21 12.45
CA ILE A 386 -8.47 -17.30 12.99
C ILE A 386 -7.83 -17.80 14.29
N GLN A 387 -8.61 -17.88 15.36
CA GLN A 387 -8.17 -18.49 16.61
C GLN A 387 -8.54 -19.98 16.60
N ILE A 388 -7.53 -20.84 16.76
CA ILE A 388 -7.75 -22.26 17.04
C ILE A 388 -8.00 -22.36 18.53
N VAL A 389 -9.23 -22.75 18.91
CA VAL A 389 -9.64 -22.90 20.31
C VAL A 389 -9.72 -24.38 20.63
N THR A 390 -9.00 -24.83 21.65
CA THR A 390 -9.17 -26.16 22.24
C THR A 390 -10.53 -26.22 22.94
N PRO A 391 -11.36 -27.26 22.72
CA PRO A 391 -12.69 -27.36 23.32
C PRO A 391 -12.62 -27.67 24.81
N GLU A 392 -12.31 -26.65 25.62
CA GLU A 392 -12.37 -26.71 27.07
C GLU A 392 -13.83 -26.63 27.54
N LYS A 393 -14.42 -27.82 27.72
CA LYS A 393 -15.79 -28.15 28.16
C LYS A 393 -16.86 -28.07 27.07
N GLU A 394 -17.57 -29.20 26.91
CA GLU A 394 -18.91 -29.37 26.33
C GLU A 394 -19.39 -28.33 25.30
N TYR A 395 -18.61 -28.13 24.23
CA TYR A 395 -19.16 -27.52 23.03
C TYR A 395 -20.01 -28.57 22.28
N GLN A 396 -21.29 -28.26 22.11
CA GLN A 396 -22.13 -28.92 21.10
C GLN A 396 -21.45 -28.80 19.74
N GLU A 397 -21.60 -29.83 18.89
CA GLU A 397 -20.96 -29.85 17.58
C GLU A 397 -21.26 -28.55 16.80
N PRO A 398 -20.26 -27.95 16.13
CA PRO A 398 -20.46 -26.76 15.35
C PRO A 398 -21.38 -27.10 14.17
N ASP A 399 -22.63 -26.65 14.28
CA ASP A 399 -23.66 -26.82 13.27
C ASP A 399 -23.17 -26.27 11.92
N LEU A 400 -22.97 -27.18 10.95
CA LEU A 400 -22.39 -26.90 9.63
C LEU A 400 -23.33 -26.06 8.73
N GLU A 401 -24.53 -25.74 9.19
CA GLU A 401 -25.39 -24.72 8.57
C GLU A 401 -24.71 -23.34 8.48
N LEU A 402 -25.24 -22.44 7.63
CA LEU A 402 -24.69 -21.09 7.37
C LEU A 402 -24.63 -20.15 8.60
N LYS A 403 -24.91 -20.63 9.81
CA LYS A 403 -24.90 -19.87 11.06
C LYS A 403 -23.55 -19.20 11.33
N TRP A 404 -22.43 -19.80 10.93
CA TRP A 404 -21.09 -19.19 11.04
C TRP A 404 -20.88 -17.95 10.15
N MET A 405 -21.68 -17.77 9.09
CA MET A 405 -21.72 -16.53 8.30
C MET A 405 -22.63 -15.45 8.91
N LEU A 406 -23.47 -15.81 9.88
CA LEU A 406 -24.50 -14.96 10.48
C LEU A 406 -24.21 -14.62 11.96
N SER A 407 -23.22 -15.25 12.58
CA SER A 407 -22.77 -14.98 13.93
C SER A 407 -21.85 -13.75 13.98
N ASP A 408 -22.15 -12.78 14.85
CA ASP A 408 -21.31 -11.61 15.16
C ASP A 408 -20.02 -11.96 15.97
N GLY A 409 -19.55 -13.21 15.87
CA GLY A 409 -18.38 -13.73 16.58
C GLY A 409 -17.21 -14.04 15.64
N PRO A 410 -15.98 -14.11 16.18
CA PRO A 410 -14.79 -14.40 15.37
C PRO A 410 -14.90 -15.81 14.77
N PRO A 411 -14.32 -16.06 13.57
CA PRO A 411 -14.22 -17.41 13.04
C PRO A 411 -13.36 -18.28 13.97
N VAL A 412 -13.98 -19.28 14.59
CA VAL A 412 -13.31 -20.27 15.45
C VAL A 412 -13.14 -21.56 14.67
N PHE A 413 -11.92 -22.11 14.65
CA PHE A 413 -11.68 -23.46 14.15
C PHE A 413 -11.50 -24.39 15.35
N LEU A 414 -12.38 -25.38 15.51
CA LEU A 414 -12.23 -26.40 16.53
C LEU A 414 -11.18 -27.43 16.07
N ALA A 415 -10.13 -27.59 16.87
CA ALA A 415 -9.18 -28.68 16.65
C ALA A 415 -9.82 -30.02 17.04
N TYR A 416 -10.13 -30.86 16.05
CA TYR A 416 -10.58 -32.26 16.24
C TYR A 416 -9.43 -33.15 16.76
N GLN A 417 -8.94 -32.87 17.97
CA GLN A 417 -7.86 -33.65 18.59
C GLN A 417 -8.39 -34.80 19.49
N ARG A 418 -9.72 -34.96 19.59
CA ARG A 418 -10.36 -35.90 20.54
C ARG A 418 -10.79 -37.25 19.95
N LEU A 419 -10.69 -37.44 18.63
CA LEU A 419 -11.11 -38.68 17.96
C LEU A 419 -10.11 -39.84 18.16
N LEU A 420 -8.82 -39.55 18.33
CA LEU A 420 -7.82 -40.58 18.64
C LEU A 420 -7.92 -41.08 20.08
N TYR A 421 -8.17 -40.19 21.04
CA TYR A 421 -8.15 -40.55 22.46
C TYR A 421 -9.33 -41.48 22.84
N ILE A 422 -10.51 -41.25 22.26
CA ILE A 422 -11.69 -42.10 22.47
C ILE A 422 -11.52 -43.50 21.84
N LEU A 423 -10.75 -43.62 20.75
CA LEU A 423 -10.51 -44.92 20.10
C LEU A 423 -9.49 -45.82 20.81
N TYR A 424 -8.75 -45.30 21.81
CA TYR A 424 -7.71 -46.06 22.51
C TYR A 424 -7.95 -46.22 24.03
N GLU A 425 -8.82 -45.42 24.68
CA GLU A 425 -9.15 -45.64 26.11
C GLU A 425 -10.20 -46.74 26.35
N ASP A 426 -10.97 -47.17 25.34
CA ASP A 426 -11.95 -48.26 25.46
C ASP A 426 -11.31 -49.67 25.40
N GLU A 427 -10.03 -49.82 25.02
CA GLU A 427 -9.35 -51.13 24.92
C GLU A 427 -8.56 -51.54 26.18
N GLU A 428 -8.18 -50.61 27.08
CA GLU A 428 -7.35 -50.91 28.27
C GLU A 428 -8.15 -51.15 29.57
N ALA A 429 -9.49 -51.19 29.51
CA ALA A 429 -10.36 -51.23 30.69
C ALA A 429 -10.98 -52.60 31.04
N THR A 430 -10.64 -53.70 30.34
CA THR A 430 -11.18 -55.04 30.62
C THR A 430 -10.14 -56.18 30.54
N GLU A 431 -9.03 -56.06 31.29
CA GLU A 431 -8.25 -57.23 31.70
C GLU A 431 -8.43 -57.49 33.20
N SER A 432 -9.40 -58.35 33.54
CA SER A 432 -9.53 -58.95 34.87
C SER A 432 -9.95 -60.42 34.76
N GLU A 433 -8.95 -61.29 34.85
CA GLU A 433 -8.90 -62.69 35.34
C GLU A 433 -10.13 -63.64 35.24
N ASP A 434 -9.80 -64.90 34.91
CA ASP A 434 -10.59 -66.15 35.00
C ASP A 434 -11.81 -66.37 34.07
N GLY A 435 -11.90 -67.60 33.51
CA GLY A 435 -13.19 -68.14 33.06
C GLY A 435 -13.26 -68.92 31.73
N CYS A 436 -12.44 -69.95 31.57
CA CYS A 436 -12.58 -71.04 30.59
C CYS A 436 -14.01 -71.36 30.07
N VAL A 437 -14.21 -71.38 28.74
CA VAL A 437 -15.03 -72.41 28.05
C VAL A 437 -14.41 -72.77 26.69
N ILE A 438 -13.99 -74.04 26.55
CA ILE A 438 -13.76 -74.70 25.26
C ILE A 438 -15.00 -75.54 24.95
N ILE A 439 -15.66 -75.35 23.79
CA ILE A 439 -16.41 -76.42 23.08
C ILE A 439 -16.23 -76.25 21.57
N GLU A 440 -16.03 -77.37 20.88
CA GLU A 440 -15.73 -77.51 19.45
C GLU A 440 -16.98 -77.41 18.54
N GLY A 441 -16.78 -77.19 17.23
CA GLY A 441 -17.87 -77.11 16.24
C GLY A 441 -17.40 -77.21 14.78
N ASN A 442 -16.92 -78.38 14.38
CA ASN A 442 -16.36 -78.67 13.05
C ASN A 442 -17.44 -78.90 11.96
N ALA A 443 -17.28 -78.33 10.74
CA ALA A 443 -17.63 -78.97 9.44
C ALA A 443 -17.56 -78.02 8.21
N GLY A 444 -17.10 -78.54 7.06
CA GLY A 444 -17.36 -78.02 5.70
C GLY A 444 -16.23 -77.17 5.09
N GLU A 445 -15.23 -77.73 4.38
CA GLU A 445 -15.28 -78.11 2.94
C GLU A 445 -15.47 -76.90 1.98
N ARG A 446 -14.77 -76.67 0.85
CA ARG A 446 -13.71 -77.30 0.01
C ARG A 446 -13.27 -76.22 -1.04
N GLU A 447 -12.18 -76.24 -1.84
CA GLU A 447 -10.92 -77.00 -1.98
C GLU A 447 -9.99 -76.24 -3.01
N VAL A 448 -8.67 -76.57 -3.07
CA VAL A 448 -7.81 -76.88 -4.27
C VAL A 448 -7.94 -76.03 -5.57
N ALA A 449 -6.92 -75.63 -6.35
CA ALA A 449 -5.44 -75.71 -6.35
C ALA A 449 -4.90 -74.64 -7.35
N GLY A 450 -3.61 -74.32 -7.42
CA GLY A 450 -2.44 -74.82 -6.68
C GLY A 450 -1.16 -74.17 -7.20
#